data_AF-A0A0K3CGM2-F1
#
_entry.id   AF-A0A0K3CGM2-F1
#
_cell.length_a   1.000
_cell.length_b   1.000
_cell.length_c   1.000
_cell.angle_alpha   90.00
_cell.angle_beta   90.00
_cell.angle_gamma   90.00
#
_symmetry.space_group_name_H-M   'P 1'
#
loop_
_entity.id
_entity.type
_entity.pdbx_description
1 polymer ?
#
loop_
_entity_poly.entity_id
_entity_poly.type
_entity_poly.pdbx_seq_one_letter_code
_entity_poly.pdbx_strand_id
1 'polypeptide(L)'
;MHFALPLALVSLVASALPAFALPASSLEERGGACKGSYQCRYVARPQNSGYLCKEGQCTYQCYPGYQDLGNRCVKPSPTTTYYQAPATTTTSETAVFPSATFVQDAVKQAGVTGFSGNNSNAILSWFRTNNTADSTNGHSWYSDAVPGFAPSLKTMLANFNGSYEAAATAYCGLEAVITTPAGRNATLYIVDAFDDTWVRTPSSLDVVVGSFPLLFGFNTTNKLDVVQGAEWHLTGRRNARYAFKGPGAVGL
;
A
#
# COMPACT_ATOMS: atom_id res chain seq x y z
N MET A 1 -39.69 26.26 -79.58
CA MET A 1 -39.43 26.97 -78.31
C MET A 1 -38.17 26.39 -77.70
N HIS A 2 -37.07 27.12 -77.81
CA HIS A 2 -35.77 26.77 -77.24
C HIS A 2 -35.62 27.50 -75.90
N PHE A 3 -35.39 26.76 -74.81
CA PHE A 3 -34.90 27.34 -73.57
C PHE A 3 -33.66 26.59 -73.11
N ALA A 4 -32.58 27.35 -73.00
CA ALA A 4 -31.25 26.92 -72.61
C ALA A 4 -31.20 26.61 -71.10
N LEU A 5 -30.51 25.53 -70.74
CA LEU A 5 -30.06 25.26 -69.37
C LEU A 5 -28.80 26.09 -69.06
N PRO A 6 -28.67 26.69 -67.87
CA PRO A 6 -27.39 27.19 -67.42
C PRO A 6 -26.59 26.08 -66.74
N LEU A 7 -25.32 25.93 -67.16
CA LEU A 7 -24.28 25.20 -66.44
C LEU A 7 -23.99 25.94 -65.12
N ALA A 8 -24.18 25.26 -64.00
CA ALA A 8 -23.59 25.67 -62.72
C ALA A 8 -22.28 24.92 -62.51
N LEU A 9 -21.15 25.64 -62.61
CA LEU A 9 -19.84 25.15 -62.18
C LEU A 9 -19.82 25.12 -60.64
N VAL A 10 -19.70 23.92 -60.06
CA VAL A 10 -19.36 23.75 -58.64
C VAL A 10 -17.85 23.57 -58.54
N SER A 11 -17.15 24.56 -58.00
CA SER A 11 -15.74 24.45 -57.63
C SER A 11 -15.59 23.50 -56.45
N LEU A 12 -14.97 22.33 -56.67
CA LEU A 12 -14.41 21.51 -55.59
C LEU A 12 -13.12 22.19 -55.07
N VAL A 13 -13.18 22.76 -53.88
CA VAL A 13 -11.98 23.14 -53.12
C VAL A 13 -11.46 21.87 -52.46
N ALA A 14 -10.38 21.30 -53.00
CA ALA A 14 -9.65 20.21 -52.36
C ALA A 14 -8.81 20.80 -51.22
N SER A 15 -9.30 20.64 -49.98
CA SER A 15 -8.55 20.96 -48.77
C SER A 15 -7.40 19.94 -48.60
N ALA A 16 -6.19 20.33 -48.98
CA ALA A 16 -4.99 19.59 -48.62
C ALA A 16 -4.79 19.68 -47.10
N LEU A 17 -5.11 18.61 -46.39
CA LEU A 17 -4.76 18.46 -44.98
C LEU A 17 -3.22 18.41 -44.86
N PRO A 18 -2.60 19.21 -43.97
CA PRO A 18 -1.19 19.04 -43.68
C PRO A 18 -0.98 17.65 -43.07
N ALA A 19 -0.12 16.87 -43.71
CA ALA A 19 0.41 15.65 -43.13
C ALA A 19 1.20 16.05 -41.87
N PHE A 20 0.57 15.88 -40.70
CA PHE A 20 1.27 15.92 -39.44
C PHE A 20 2.24 14.74 -39.42
N ALA A 21 3.52 15.02 -39.69
CA ALA A 21 4.60 14.15 -39.30
C ALA A 21 4.48 13.96 -37.78
N LEU A 22 4.13 12.74 -37.37
CA LEU A 22 4.21 12.34 -35.97
C LEU A 22 5.65 12.55 -35.52
N PRO A 23 5.93 13.38 -34.50
CA PRO A 23 7.27 13.44 -33.95
C PRO A 23 7.61 12.05 -33.42
N ALA A 24 8.82 11.62 -33.72
CA ALA A 24 9.43 10.43 -33.14
C ALA A 24 9.16 10.40 -31.62
N SER A 25 8.73 9.25 -31.14
CA SER A 25 8.49 8.92 -29.74
C SER A 25 9.59 9.49 -28.82
N SER A 26 9.27 10.59 -28.11
CA SER A 26 10.18 11.27 -27.18
C SER A 26 10.30 10.49 -25.85
N LEU A 27 10.78 9.25 -25.92
CA LEU A 27 11.28 8.54 -24.74
C LEU A 27 12.65 9.08 -24.30
N GLU A 28 13.35 9.83 -25.16
CA GLU A 28 14.70 10.37 -24.90
C GLU A 28 14.73 11.78 -24.30
N GLU A 29 13.60 12.48 -24.11
CA GLU A 29 13.60 13.88 -23.65
C GLU A 29 12.77 14.12 -22.37
N ARG A 30 12.96 13.28 -21.35
CA ARG A 30 12.48 13.56 -19.98
C ARG A 30 13.49 13.22 -18.89
N GLY A 31 14.78 13.43 -19.16
CA GLY A 31 15.79 13.67 -18.10
C GLY A 31 15.63 15.06 -17.46
N GLY A 32 14.38 15.51 -17.26
CA GLY A 32 14.05 16.86 -16.82
C GLY A 32 14.57 17.11 -15.42
N ALA A 33 15.11 18.32 -15.22
CA ALA A 33 15.65 18.73 -13.94
C ALA A 33 14.64 18.45 -12.80
N CYS A 34 15.05 17.70 -11.79
CA CYS A 34 14.22 17.36 -10.64
C CYS A 34 14.59 18.22 -9.43
N LYS A 35 13.60 18.57 -8.62
CA LYS A 35 13.74 19.19 -7.30
C LYS A 35 13.42 18.21 -6.16
N GLY A 36 12.91 17.02 -6.51
CA GLY A 36 12.64 15.93 -5.58
C GLY A 36 12.26 14.63 -6.31
N SER A 37 12.39 13.50 -5.61
CA SER A 37 12.22 12.15 -6.18
C SER A 37 10.82 11.90 -6.79
N TYR A 38 9.80 12.64 -6.37
CA TYR A 38 8.44 12.54 -6.92
C TYR A 38 8.35 12.87 -8.41
N GLN A 39 9.21 13.77 -8.90
CA GLN A 39 9.25 14.18 -10.31
C GLN A 39 9.85 13.09 -11.21
N CYS A 40 10.51 12.10 -10.59
CA CYS A 40 11.20 11.02 -11.26
C CYS A 40 10.32 9.77 -11.46
N ARG A 41 9.04 9.81 -11.04
CA ARG A 41 8.12 8.65 -11.07
C ARG A 41 7.83 8.08 -12.45
N TYR A 42 8.16 8.80 -13.52
CA TYR A 42 7.97 8.38 -14.92
C TYR A 42 9.25 7.93 -15.60
N VAL A 43 10.41 8.01 -14.92
CA VAL A 43 11.69 7.54 -15.45
C VAL A 43 11.77 6.03 -15.27
N ALA A 44 12.20 5.31 -16.30
CA ALA A 44 12.40 3.87 -16.20
C ALA A 44 13.42 3.55 -15.09
N ARG A 45 13.12 2.57 -14.25
CA ARG A 45 14.01 2.11 -13.19
C ARG A 45 14.06 0.58 -13.16
N PRO A 46 15.19 0.00 -12.71
CA PRO A 46 15.26 -1.44 -12.51
C PRO A 46 14.38 -1.90 -11.34
N GLN A 47 13.99 -3.17 -11.38
CA GLN A 47 13.35 -3.83 -10.25
C GLN A 47 14.26 -3.74 -9.00
N ASN A 48 13.65 -3.66 -7.81
CA ASN A 48 14.35 -3.52 -6.52
C ASN A 48 15.15 -2.20 -6.33
N SER A 49 14.70 -1.12 -6.97
CA SER A 49 15.24 0.23 -6.78
C SER A 49 14.13 1.22 -6.38
N GLY A 50 14.47 2.36 -5.78
CA GLY A 50 13.62 3.53 -5.53
C GLY A 50 13.95 4.69 -6.48
N TYR A 51 13.00 5.60 -6.73
CA TYR A 51 13.28 6.85 -7.45
C TYR A 51 14.11 7.80 -6.59
N LEU A 52 15.12 8.42 -7.18
CA LEU A 52 15.99 9.37 -6.50
C LEU A 52 16.18 10.60 -7.38
N CYS A 53 15.98 11.78 -6.83
CA CYS A 53 16.46 13.01 -7.46
C CYS A 53 17.84 13.35 -6.88
N LYS A 54 18.89 13.23 -7.71
CA LYS A 54 20.27 13.53 -7.31
C LYS A 54 20.85 14.59 -8.22
N GLU A 55 21.35 15.67 -7.65
CA GLU A 55 22.00 16.78 -8.39
C GLU A 55 21.11 17.34 -9.51
N GLY A 56 19.80 17.40 -9.25
CA GLY A 56 18.83 17.87 -10.23
C GLY A 56 18.53 16.87 -11.33
N GLN A 57 19.03 15.63 -11.27
CA GLN A 57 18.74 14.59 -12.26
C GLN A 57 17.98 13.42 -11.64
N CYS A 58 17.02 12.91 -12.39
CA CYS A 58 16.30 11.71 -12.01
C CYS A 58 17.17 10.48 -12.21
N THR A 59 17.41 9.78 -11.11
CA THR A 59 18.13 8.52 -11.05
C THR A 59 17.36 7.52 -10.19
N TYR A 60 17.96 6.37 -9.92
CA TYR A 60 17.43 5.37 -9.01
C TYR A 60 18.45 5.03 -7.93
N GLN A 61 17.98 4.41 -6.86
CA GLN A 61 18.84 3.85 -5.81
C GLN A 61 18.36 2.43 -5.49
N CYS A 62 19.27 1.46 -5.47
CA CYS A 62 18.92 0.10 -5.06
C CYS A 62 18.44 0.06 -3.59
N TYR A 63 17.44 -0.77 -3.32
CA TYR A 63 16.98 -0.98 -1.95
C TYR A 63 18.09 -1.60 -1.08
N PRO A 64 18.07 -1.39 0.25
CA PRO A 64 19.01 -2.04 1.16
C PRO A 64 19.08 -3.55 0.93
N GLY A 65 20.29 -4.09 0.88
CA GLY A 65 20.53 -5.50 0.56
C GLY A 65 20.55 -5.84 -0.93
N TYR A 66 20.42 -4.85 -1.81
CA TYR A 66 20.61 -4.98 -3.25
C TYR A 66 21.84 -4.18 -3.70
N GLN A 67 22.62 -4.77 -4.59
CA GLN A 67 23.78 -4.17 -5.22
C GLN A 67 23.38 -3.58 -6.57
N ASP A 68 23.84 -2.35 -6.81
CA ASP A 68 23.70 -1.68 -8.10
C ASP A 68 24.68 -2.26 -9.12
N LEU A 69 24.15 -2.80 -10.21
CA LEU A 69 24.92 -3.27 -11.37
C LEU A 69 24.64 -2.43 -12.63
N GLY A 70 24.31 -1.15 -12.46
CA GLY A 70 24.16 -0.14 -13.51
C GLY A 70 22.83 -0.17 -14.25
N ASN A 71 22.26 -1.35 -14.51
CA ASN A 71 20.92 -1.49 -15.10
C ASN A 71 19.98 -2.42 -14.31
N ARG A 72 20.41 -2.88 -13.13
CA ARG A 72 19.64 -3.77 -12.25
C ARG A 72 20.13 -3.69 -10.82
N CYS A 73 19.19 -3.81 -9.89
CA CYS A 73 19.48 -4.00 -8.49
C CYS A 73 19.33 -5.49 -8.16
N VAL A 74 20.46 -6.15 -7.91
CA VAL A 74 20.50 -7.59 -7.62
C VAL A 74 20.81 -7.84 -6.16
N LYS A 75 20.17 -8.83 -5.57
CA LYS A 75 20.56 -9.28 -4.23
C LYS A 75 21.93 -9.97 -4.37
N PRO A 76 22.97 -9.58 -3.61
CA PRO A 76 24.22 -10.32 -3.63
C PRO A 76 23.92 -11.78 -3.28
N SER A 77 24.33 -12.70 -4.16
CA SER A 77 24.32 -14.11 -3.79
C SER A 77 25.22 -14.26 -2.57
N PRO A 78 24.83 -15.02 -1.53
CA PRO A 78 25.72 -15.23 -0.40
C PRO A 78 26.97 -15.95 -0.89
N THR A 79 28.05 -15.20 -1.09
CA THR A 79 29.37 -15.78 -1.31
C THR A 79 29.77 -16.41 0.02
N THR A 80 29.84 -17.73 0.02
CA THR A 80 30.32 -18.55 1.14
C THR A 80 31.81 -18.32 1.33
N THR A 81 32.20 -17.16 1.87
CA THR A 81 33.58 -16.92 2.29
C THR A 81 33.69 -17.41 3.74
N TYR A 82 34.29 -18.58 3.92
CA TYR A 82 34.70 -19.07 5.24
C TYR A 82 35.80 -18.14 5.79
N TYR A 83 35.39 -17.07 6.48
CA TYR A 83 36.25 -16.33 7.39
C TYR A 83 35.87 -16.72 8.81
N GLN A 84 36.77 -17.44 9.49
CA GLN A 84 36.67 -17.63 10.93
C GLN A 84 36.97 -16.29 11.61
N ALA A 85 35.92 -15.60 12.04
CA ALA A 85 36.03 -14.47 12.95
C ALA A 85 36.15 -14.99 14.40
N PRO A 86 36.94 -14.34 15.27
CA PRO A 86 37.10 -14.73 16.66
C PRO A 86 35.76 -14.70 17.39
N ALA A 87 35.55 -15.68 18.27
CA ALA A 87 34.35 -15.83 19.08
C ALA A 87 34.15 -14.62 20.00
N THR A 88 33.37 -13.64 19.53
CA THR A 88 32.73 -12.67 20.41
C THR A 88 31.48 -13.35 20.95
N THR A 89 31.51 -13.69 22.24
CA THR A 89 30.36 -14.19 22.98
C THR A 89 29.31 -13.09 23.07
N THR A 90 28.54 -12.91 22.01
CA THR A 90 27.29 -12.17 22.07
C THR A 90 26.27 -13.13 22.68
N THR A 91 26.03 -12.96 23.98
CA THR A 91 24.89 -13.54 24.66
C THR A 91 23.65 -13.10 23.89
N SER A 92 23.16 -13.97 23.01
CA SER A 92 21.84 -13.83 22.41
C SER A 92 20.86 -14.08 23.54
N GLU A 93 20.55 -13.02 24.26
CA GLU A 93 19.35 -12.97 25.06
C GLU A 93 18.21 -13.24 24.09
N THR A 94 17.73 -14.48 24.16
CA THR A 94 16.52 -14.89 23.46
C THR A 94 15.44 -14.03 24.07
N ALA A 95 15.10 -12.92 23.41
CA ALA A 95 13.91 -12.17 23.72
C ALA A 95 12.76 -13.16 23.61
N VAL A 96 12.29 -13.63 24.76
CA VAL A 96 11.08 -14.44 24.88
C VAL A 96 9.95 -13.52 24.43
N PHE A 97 9.70 -13.48 23.12
CA PHE A 97 8.45 -12.93 22.62
C PHE A 97 7.36 -13.78 23.28
N PRO A 98 6.44 -13.17 24.05
CA PRO A 98 5.34 -13.93 24.62
C PRO A 98 4.64 -14.64 23.46
N SER A 99 4.52 -15.97 23.56
CA SER A 99 3.75 -16.76 22.59
C SER A 99 2.41 -16.08 22.37
N ALA A 100 2.17 -15.64 21.13
CA ALA A 100 0.90 -15.03 20.78
C ALA A 100 -0.20 -16.09 20.92
N THR A 101 -1.17 -15.83 21.81
CA THR A 101 -2.34 -16.70 21.96
C THR A 101 -3.30 -16.42 20.81
N PHE A 102 -3.57 -17.46 20.02
CA PHE A 102 -4.49 -17.38 18.90
C PHE A 102 -5.79 -18.13 19.17
N VAL A 103 -6.91 -17.50 18.83
CA VAL A 103 -8.22 -18.16 18.71
C VAL A 103 -8.45 -18.50 17.24
N GLN A 104 -8.78 -19.77 16.96
CA GLN A 104 -9.12 -20.26 15.62
C GLN A 104 -10.61 -20.04 15.33
N ASP A 105 -10.99 -20.01 14.05
CA ASP A 105 -12.37 -19.80 13.58
C ASP A 105 -13.06 -18.54 14.16
N ALA A 106 -12.27 -17.56 14.59
CA ALA A 106 -12.73 -16.39 15.33
C ALA A 106 -13.67 -15.48 14.52
N VAL A 107 -13.54 -15.46 13.19
CA VAL A 107 -14.45 -14.77 12.27
C VAL A 107 -15.86 -15.39 12.38
N LYS A 108 -15.94 -16.72 12.26
CA LYS A 108 -17.21 -17.45 12.30
C LYS A 108 -17.83 -17.42 13.70
N GLN A 109 -17.02 -17.64 14.75
CA GLN A 109 -17.48 -17.61 16.14
C GLN A 109 -18.03 -16.24 16.53
N ALA A 110 -17.47 -15.15 15.99
CA ALA A 110 -17.92 -13.79 16.27
C ALA A 110 -19.11 -13.34 15.40
N GLY A 111 -19.58 -14.15 14.46
CA GLY A 111 -20.67 -13.76 13.55
C GLY A 111 -20.27 -12.66 12.54
N VAL A 112 -18.98 -12.59 12.19
CA VAL A 112 -18.49 -11.63 11.20
C VAL A 112 -18.92 -12.07 9.79
N THR A 113 -19.66 -11.20 9.11
CA THR A 113 -20.14 -11.36 7.73
C THR A 113 -19.56 -10.31 6.78
N GLY A 114 -19.14 -9.16 7.32
CA GLY A 114 -18.39 -8.14 6.59
C GLY A 114 -16.99 -8.62 6.20
N PHE A 115 -16.48 -8.08 5.09
CA PHE A 115 -15.17 -8.40 4.52
C PHE A 115 -14.94 -9.90 4.25
N SER A 116 -16.01 -10.64 3.98
CA SER A 116 -15.94 -12.08 3.71
C SER A 116 -15.24 -12.35 2.37
N GLY A 117 -14.48 -13.45 2.33
CA GLY A 117 -13.73 -13.87 1.14
C GLY A 117 -12.51 -13.00 0.85
N ASN A 118 -12.11 -12.97 -0.42
CA ASN A 118 -11.03 -12.12 -0.92
C ASN A 118 -11.56 -10.72 -1.23
N ASN A 119 -10.99 -9.73 -0.56
CA ASN A 119 -11.26 -8.32 -0.77
C ASN A 119 -10.23 -7.78 -1.77
N SER A 120 -10.64 -7.57 -3.02
CA SER A 120 -9.76 -7.13 -4.10
C SER A 120 -9.84 -5.62 -4.35
N ASN A 121 -8.93 -5.10 -5.18
CA ASN A 121 -8.86 -3.69 -5.59
C ASN A 121 -8.78 -2.71 -4.38
N ALA A 122 -8.15 -3.16 -3.30
CA ALA A 122 -8.00 -2.37 -2.09
C ALA A 122 -7.01 -1.22 -2.33
N ILE A 123 -7.31 -0.08 -1.73
CA ILE A 123 -6.35 1.00 -1.53
C ILE A 123 -5.84 0.93 -0.09
N LEU A 124 -4.52 0.80 0.08
CA LEU A 124 -3.85 0.80 1.37
C LEU A 124 -3.25 2.20 1.59
N SER A 125 -3.84 2.96 2.50
CA SER A 125 -3.25 4.18 3.06
C SER A 125 -2.52 3.87 4.36
N TRP A 126 -2.06 4.90 5.07
CA TRP A 126 -1.42 4.73 6.36
C TRP A 126 -1.80 5.81 7.38
N PHE A 127 -1.78 5.43 8.65
CA PHE A 127 -2.04 6.31 9.80
C PHE A 127 -1.04 6.09 10.93
N ARG A 128 -0.88 7.11 11.77
CA ARG A 128 -0.18 7.02 13.06
C ARG A 128 -1.20 6.85 14.17
N THR A 129 -0.89 6.00 15.15
CA THR A 129 -1.82 5.65 16.23
C THR A 129 -2.09 6.81 17.20
N ASN A 130 -1.17 7.77 17.27
CA ASN A 130 -1.20 8.91 18.21
C ASN A 130 -1.09 10.27 17.48
N ASN A 131 -1.81 10.44 16.37
CA ASN A 131 -1.83 11.70 15.62
C ASN A 131 -3.26 12.14 15.30
N THR A 132 -3.65 13.32 15.77
CA THR A 132 -4.99 13.88 15.56
C THR A 132 -5.27 14.29 14.11
N ALA A 133 -4.23 14.42 13.28
CA ALA A 133 -4.39 14.66 11.84
C ALA A 133 -4.77 13.39 11.05
N ASP A 134 -4.71 12.22 11.69
CA ASP A 134 -5.06 10.95 11.06
C ASP A 134 -6.52 10.58 11.34
N SER A 135 -7.21 10.05 10.33
CA SER A 135 -8.66 9.80 10.34
C SER A 135 -9.07 8.48 11.00
N THR A 136 -8.22 7.99 11.91
CA THR A 136 -8.63 7.01 12.92
C THR A 136 -9.14 7.77 14.15
N ASN A 137 -9.66 7.09 15.16
CA ASN A 137 -10.31 7.75 16.32
C ASN A 137 -9.36 8.63 17.19
N GLY A 138 -8.14 8.92 16.72
CA GLY A 138 -7.21 9.91 17.27
C GLY A 138 -6.60 9.52 18.62
N HIS A 139 -6.98 8.38 19.20
CA HIS A 139 -6.56 7.84 20.50
C HIS A 139 -6.52 6.31 20.41
N SER A 140 -5.75 5.77 19.47
CA SER A 140 -5.61 4.32 19.37
C SER A 140 -4.84 3.82 20.59
N TRP A 141 -5.33 2.77 21.25
CA TRP A 141 -4.70 2.14 22.43
C TRP A 141 -3.36 1.45 22.12
N TYR A 142 -2.73 1.77 21.00
CA TYR A 142 -1.63 1.05 20.39
C TYR A 142 -0.51 2.02 19.96
N SER A 143 0.70 1.51 19.77
CA SER A 143 1.82 2.27 19.23
C SER A 143 1.94 2.13 17.71
N ASP A 144 2.66 3.04 17.06
CA ASP A 144 3.01 2.98 15.63
C ASP A 144 3.77 1.69 15.24
N ALA A 145 4.28 0.92 16.21
CA ALA A 145 4.97 -0.35 15.98
C ALA A 145 4.03 -1.56 15.89
N VAL A 146 2.73 -1.37 16.11
CA VAL A 146 1.77 -2.48 16.07
C VAL A 146 1.59 -2.99 14.63
N PRO A 147 1.61 -4.33 14.42
CA PRO A 147 1.32 -4.97 13.13
C PRO A 147 -0.17 -4.85 12.77
N GLY A 148 -0.65 -3.62 12.59
CA GLY A 148 -2.07 -3.29 12.62
C GLY A 148 -2.59 -2.60 11.36
N PHE A 149 -3.90 -2.69 11.16
CA PHE A 149 -4.64 -1.92 10.17
C PHE A 149 -6.06 -1.62 10.65
N ALA A 150 -6.74 -0.76 9.90
CA ALA A 150 -8.10 -0.30 10.13
C ALA A 150 -8.93 -0.45 8.84
N PRO A 151 -9.94 -1.35 8.81
CA PRO A 151 -10.91 -1.41 7.71
C PRO A 151 -12.08 -0.44 7.96
N SER A 152 -13.02 -0.36 7.00
CA SER A 152 -14.21 0.51 7.07
C SER A 152 -15.02 0.34 8.37
N LEU A 153 -15.17 1.43 9.15
CA LEU A 153 -15.95 1.47 10.38
C LEU A 153 -17.44 1.18 10.11
N LYS A 154 -18.03 1.79 9.08
CA LYS A 154 -19.42 1.61 8.68
C LYS A 154 -19.71 0.16 8.34
N THR A 155 -18.80 -0.54 7.66
CA THR A 155 -18.98 -1.96 7.34
C THR A 155 -18.96 -2.80 8.61
N MET A 156 -18.02 -2.52 9.53
CA MET A 156 -17.97 -3.18 10.83
C MET A 156 -19.25 -2.96 11.65
N LEU A 157 -19.71 -1.72 11.74
CA LEU A 157 -20.93 -1.35 12.46
C LEU A 157 -22.19 -1.95 11.81
N ALA A 158 -22.30 -1.93 10.48
CA ALA A 158 -23.44 -2.49 9.76
C ALA A 158 -23.61 -4.00 10.02
N ASN A 159 -22.51 -4.74 10.18
CA ASN A 159 -22.54 -6.16 10.55
C ASN A 159 -23.21 -6.39 11.92
N PHE A 160 -23.15 -5.41 12.83
CA PHE A 160 -23.64 -5.52 14.21
C PHE A 160 -24.73 -4.49 14.54
N ASN A 161 -25.58 -4.16 13.57
CA ASN A 161 -26.74 -3.26 13.75
C ASN A 161 -26.36 -1.89 14.35
N GLY A 162 -25.18 -1.36 14.03
CA GLY A 162 -24.67 -0.09 14.54
C GLY A 162 -24.01 -0.16 15.91
N SER A 163 -23.95 -1.33 16.55
CA SER A 163 -23.35 -1.47 17.89
C SER A 163 -21.83 -1.43 17.83
N TYR A 164 -21.24 -0.36 18.37
CA TYR A 164 -19.80 -0.20 18.49
C TYR A 164 -19.15 -1.31 19.31
N GLU A 165 -19.65 -1.60 20.53
CA GLU A 165 -19.01 -2.61 21.39
C GLU A 165 -19.09 -4.01 20.78
N ALA A 166 -20.21 -4.35 20.13
CA ALA A 166 -20.34 -5.64 19.46
C ALA A 166 -19.38 -5.74 18.26
N ALA A 167 -19.30 -4.69 17.43
CA ALA A 167 -18.38 -4.65 16.30
C ALA A 167 -16.91 -4.70 16.74
N ALA A 168 -16.52 -3.92 17.75
CA ALA A 168 -15.15 -3.92 18.27
C ALA A 168 -14.79 -5.29 18.86
N THR A 169 -15.68 -5.89 19.67
CA THR A 169 -15.50 -7.25 20.20
C THR A 169 -15.34 -8.27 19.07
N ALA A 170 -16.15 -8.16 18.02
CA ALA A 170 -16.13 -9.10 16.91
C ALA A 170 -14.93 -8.94 15.98
N TYR A 171 -14.40 -7.74 15.76
CA TYR A 171 -13.37 -7.49 14.75
C TYR A 171 -11.95 -7.30 15.32
N CYS A 172 -11.78 -6.65 16.47
CA CYS A 172 -10.44 -6.30 16.95
C CYS A 172 -9.57 -7.54 17.19
N GLY A 173 -8.36 -7.52 16.67
CA GLY A 173 -7.38 -8.59 16.74
C GLY A 173 -7.58 -9.71 15.73
N LEU A 174 -8.63 -9.66 14.90
CA LEU A 174 -8.73 -10.56 13.75
C LEU A 174 -7.55 -10.34 12.81
N GLU A 175 -6.98 -11.43 12.35
CA GLU A 175 -5.82 -11.46 11.48
C GLU A 175 -6.25 -11.42 10.01
N ALA A 176 -5.52 -10.64 9.22
CA ALA A 176 -5.61 -10.62 7.77
C ALA A 176 -4.25 -10.90 7.13
N VAL A 177 -4.29 -11.53 5.96
CA VAL A 177 -3.16 -11.55 5.02
C VAL A 177 -3.45 -10.54 3.94
N ILE A 178 -2.51 -9.63 3.72
CA ILE A 178 -2.58 -8.57 2.71
C ILE A 178 -1.49 -8.84 1.67
N THR A 179 -1.86 -8.80 0.40
CA THR A 179 -0.99 -8.99 -0.76
C THR A 179 -1.06 -7.75 -1.65
N THR A 180 0.09 -7.18 -2.02
CA THR A 180 0.14 -6.04 -2.94
C THR A 180 0.40 -6.48 -4.38
N PRO A 181 0.10 -5.66 -5.40
CA PRO A 181 0.43 -5.99 -6.80
C PRO A 181 1.93 -6.18 -7.05
N ALA A 182 2.77 -5.63 -6.17
CA ALA A 182 4.22 -5.82 -6.22
C ALA A 182 4.68 -7.18 -5.65
N GLY A 183 3.75 -8.04 -5.24
CA GLY A 183 4.02 -9.36 -4.66
C GLY A 183 4.49 -9.31 -3.20
N ARG A 184 4.27 -8.19 -2.50
CA ARG A 184 4.62 -8.07 -1.06
C ARG A 184 3.44 -8.54 -0.22
N ASN A 185 3.74 -9.36 0.78
CA ASN A 185 2.75 -9.91 1.69
C ASN A 185 3.04 -9.51 3.13
N ALA A 186 2.00 -9.19 3.89
CA ALA A 186 2.08 -8.98 5.33
C ALA A 186 0.88 -9.59 6.05
N THR A 187 1.12 -10.16 7.24
CA THR A 187 0.08 -10.57 8.17
C THR A 187 -0.10 -9.46 9.20
N LEU A 188 -1.27 -8.82 9.21
CA LEU A 188 -1.61 -7.73 10.12
C LEU A 188 -2.90 -8.05 10.88
N TYR A 189 -3.21 -7.25 11.90
CA TYR A 189 -4.40 -7.41 12.74
C TYR A 189 -5.28 -6.17 12.69
N ILE A 190 -6.60 -6.35 12.81
CA ILE A 190 -7.51 -5.21 12.98
C ILE A 190 -7.26 -4.60 14.35
N VAL A 191 -6.81 -3.35 14.39
CA VAL A 191 -6.51 -2.66 15.66
C VAL A 191 -7.28 -1.35 15.83
N ASP A 192 -7.94 -0.91 14.76
CA ASP A 192 -8.77 0.28 14.74
C ASP A 192 -9.83 0.15 13.63
N ALA A 193 -10.62 1.19 13.43
CA ALA A 193 -11.56 1.32 12.33
C ALA A 193 -11.37 2.67 11.61
N PHE A 194 -11.55 2.66 10.30
CA PHE A 194 -11.29 3.78 9.40
C PHE A 194 -12.59 4.51 9.06
N ASP A 195 -12.60 5.84 9.18
CA ASP A 195 -13.76 6.67 8.83
C ASP A 195 -14.09 6.55 7.33
N ASP A 196 -15.33 6.18 7.04
CA ASP A 196 -15.83 5.92 5.68
C ASP A 196 -15.84 7.13 4.75
N THR A 197 -15.70 8.35 5.26
CA THR A 197 -15.50 9.55 4.44
C THR A 197 -14.21 9.44 3.60
N TRP A 198 -13.25 8.65 4.06
CA TRP A 198 -11.94 8.45 3.42
C TRP A 198 -11.79 7.08 2.75
N VAL A 199 -12.78 6.19 2.93
CA VAL A 199 -12.86 4.89 2.25
C VAL A 199 -13.15 5.12 0.76
N ARG A 200 -12.19 4.77 -0.10
CA ARG A 200 -12.31 4.94 -1.56
C ARG A 200 -12.81 3.69 -2.27
N THR A 201 -12.64 2.54 -1.64
CA THR A 201 -13.14 1.23 -2.11
C THR A 201 -13.67 0.46 -0.91
N PRO A 202 -14.67 -0.42 -1.05
CA PRO A 202 -15.17 -1.23 0.07
C PRO A 202 -14.09 -2.06 0.78
N SER A 203 -12.99 -2.34 0.09
CA SER A 203 -11.83 -3.10 0.56
C SER A 203 -10.66 -2.22 1.04
N SER A 204 -10.81 -0.89 1.07
CA SER A 204 -9.75 0.03 1.52
C SER A 204 -9.35 -0.24 2.96
N LEU A 205 -8.04 -0.18 3.23
CA LEU A 205 -7.45 -0.31 4.54
C LEU A 205 -6.61 0.92 4.84
N ASP A 206 -6.66 1.37 6.09
CA ASP A 206 -5.68 2.31 6.62
C ASP A 206 -4.68 1.53 7.49
N VAL A 207 -3.40 1.52 7.13
CA VAL A 207 -2.39 0.65 7.76
C VAL A 207 -1.60 1.44 8.80
N VAL A 208 -1.32 0.84 9.96
CA VAL A 208 -0.46 1.47 10.96
C VAL A 208 0.91 1.77 10.34
N VAL A 209 1.41 2.99 10.52
CA VAL A 209 2.59 3.51 9.79
C VAL A 209 3.83 2.61 9.91
N GLY A 210 4.05 1.94 11.05
CA GLY A 210 5.19 1.02 11.20
C GLY A 210 5.05 -0.27 10.41
N SER A 211 3.82 -0.64 10.02
CA SER A 211 3.51 -1.80 9.20
C SER A 211 3.48 -1.48 7.71
N PHE A 212 3.15 -0.23 7.35
CA PHE A 212 3.00 0.18 5.96
C PHE A 212 4.25 -0.08 5.07
N PRO A 213 5.50 0.09 5.55
CA PRO A 213 6.71 -0.22 4.78
C PRO A 213 6.81 -1.69 4.34
N LEU A 214 6.19 -2.62 5.07
CA LEU A 214 6.17 -4.04 4.67
C LEU A 214 5.43 -4.22 3.34
N LEU A 215 4.40 -3.39 3.11
CA LEU A 215 3.50 -3.45 1.96
C LEU A 215 3.92 -2.47 0.85
N PHE A 216 4.29 -1.25 1.22
CA PHE A 216 4.70 -0.19 0.29
C PHE A 216 6.16 -0.33 -0.16
N GLY A 217 7.00 -0.86 0.72
CA GLY A 217 8.40 -1.15 0.46
C GLY A 217 9.42 -0.15 0.99
N PHE A 218 8.97 0.96 1.58
CA PHE A 218 9.81 1.95 2.26
C PHE A 218 8.98 2.80 3.23
N ASN A 219 9.68 3.50 4.13
CA ASN A 219 9.06 4.49 5.02
C ASN A 219 8.67 5.74 4.23
N THR A 220 7.48 6.27 4.48
CA THR A 220 7.01 7.51 3.87
C THR A 220 6.43 8.46 4.92
N THR A 221 6.48 9.76 4.62
CA THR A 221 5.78 10.83 5.35
C THR A 221 4.72 11.50 4.48
N ASN A 222 4.58 11.10 3.21
CA ASN A 222 3.61 11.64 2.28
C ASN A 222 2.30 10.85 2.35
N LYS A 223 1.19 11.53 2.70
CA LYS A 223 -0.15 10.89 2.78
C LYS A 223 -0.71 10.46 1.42
N LEU A 224 -0.14 10.94 0.32
CA LEU A 224 -0.51 10.51 -1.03
C LEU A 224 0.16 9.19 -1.43
N ASP A 225 1.12 8.70 -0.64
CA ASP A 225 1.77 7.43 -0.87
C ASP A 225 0.85 6.31 -0.38
N VAL A 226 0.19 5.67 -1.35
CA VAL A 226 -0.77 4.59 -1.12
C VAL A 226 -0.40 3.39 -1.99
N VAL A 227 -0.76 2.19 -1.56
CA VAL A 227 -0.77 0.99 -2.43
C VAL A 227 -2.14 0.89 -3.06
N GLN A 228 -2.22 0.83 -4.38
CA GLN A 228 -3.49 0.59 -5.10
C GLN A 228 -3.53 -0.84 -5.63
N GLY A 229 -4.72 -1.42 -5.74
CA GLY A 229 -4.91 -2.75 -6.31
C GLY A 229 -4.50 -3.90 -5.40
N ALA A 230 -4.38 -3.67 -4.09
CA ALA A 230 -4.06 -4.73 -3.14
C ALA A 230 -5.24 -5.70 -2.98
N GLU A 231 -4.93 -6.88 -2.44
CA GLU A 231 -5.91 -7.89 -2.07
C GLU A 231 -5.68 -8.32 -0.63
N TRP A 232 -6.76 -8.62 0.10
CA TRP A 232 -6.64 -9.15 1.46
C TRP A 232 -7.83 -10.01 1.85
N HIS A 233 -7.62 -10.86 2.85
CA HIS A 233 -8.68 -11.66 3.44
C HIS A 233 -8.42 -11.89 4.93
N LEU A 234 -9.49 -12.07 5.70
CA LEU A 234 -9.41 -12.52 7.08
C LEU A 234 -9.07 -14.01 7.11
N THR A 235 -8.12 -14.39 7.97
CA THR A 235 -7.63 -15.78 8.03
C THR A 235 -8.50 -16.70 8.89
N GLY A 236 -9.41 -16.13 9.67
CA GLY A 236 -10.13 -16.85 10.72
C GLY A 236 -9.39 -16.87 12.07
N ARG A 237 -8.14 -16.41 12.15
CA ARG A 237 -7.40 -16.31 13.41
C ARG A 237 -7.64 -14.98 14.11
N ARG A 238 -7.60 -15.00 15.44
CA ARG A 238 -7.54 -13.79 16.27
C ARG A 238 -6.33 -13.83 17.18
N ASN A 239 -5.56 -12.76 17.21
CA ASN A 239 -4.52 -12.58 18.21
C ASN A 239 -5.12 -11.92 19.45
N ALA A 240 -5.09 -12.62 20.59
CA ALA A 240 -5.68 -12.15 21.84
C ALA A 240 -5.09 -10.82 22.32
N ARG A 241 -3.82 -10.52 21.98
CA ARG A 241 -3.16 -9.26 22.34
C ARG A 241 -3.89 -8.05 21.78
N TYR A 242 -4.39 -8.16 20.55
CA TYR A 242 -5.02 -7.06 19.83
C TYR A 242 -6.56 -7.13 19.88
N ALA A 243 -7.11 -8.04 20.69
CA ALA A 243 -8.54 -8.12 20.93
C ALA A 243 -9.06 -6.82 21.56
N PHE A 244 -10.35 -6.54 21.40
CA PHE A 244 -10.98 -5.42 22.07
C PHE A 244 -10.82 -5.55 23.59
N LYS A 245 -10.33 -4.49 24.23
CA LYS A 245 -9.94 -4.50 25.66
C LYS A 245 -8.89 -5.57 26.02
N GLY A 246 -8.11 -6.02 25.03
CA GLY A 246 -7.04 -7.00 25.19
C GLY A 246 -5.74 -6.40 25.74
N PRO A 247 -4.75 -7.23 26.11
CA PRO A 247 -3.56 -6.80 26.83
C PRO A 247 -2.59 -5.93 25.99
N GLY A 248 -2.80 -5.83 24.68
CA GLY A 248 -2.05 -4.92 23.81
C GLY A 248 -2.60 -3.50 23.79
N ALA A 249 -3.84 -3.29 24.24
CA ALA A 249 -4.43 -1.98 24.41
C ALA A 249 -3.82 -1.34 25.68
N VAL A 250 -2.84 -0.46 25.51
CA VAL A 250 -2.23 0.25 26.64
C VAL A 250 -3.21 1.35 27.11
N GLY A 251 -3.79 1.16 28.29
CA GLY A 251 -4.58 2.17 29.01
C GLY A 251 -6.08 2.18 28.70
N LEU A 252 -6.83 1.25 29.32
CA LEU A 252 -8.23 1.46 29.69
C LEU A 252 -8.29 2.07 31.09
#